data_AF-A0A7L1AQM8-F1
#
_entry.id   AF-A0A7L1AQM8-F1
#
_cell.length_a   1.000
_cell.length_b   1.000
_cell.length_c   1.000
_cell.angle_alpha   90.00
_cell.angle_beta   90.00
_cell.angle_gamma   90.00
#
_symmetry.space_group_name_H-M   'P 1'
#
loop_
_entity.id
_entity.type
_entity.pdbx_description
1 polymer ?
#
loop_
_entity_poly.entity_id
_entity_poly.type
_entity_poly.pdbx_seq_one_letter_code
_entity_poly.pdbx_strand_id
1 'polypeptide(L)'
;SEVLAAEAASCLNRAMAALRDIWEEIGIPEEQRLERTDVVKKHIKSLLDMMVAEEESLKERLLKSIALCRKELDTLCRELQLSPFETEEESTILQMEKNLRTRVEVLQKQKRDRKQELKALQEQDRDLCDILCTALFSIDTGSVPSLEDLDRYRRHVASLNTLKEQRREEFVSNKRQIILLMEELDHTPDTSFERDVVCEDEEAFCLSEDNIVALQNLLQQLEAQRALNEAVCAELRARIVALWERLQIPEEERESSA
;
A
#
# COMPACT_ATOMS: atom_id res chain seq x y z
N SER A 1 19.28 -45.00 -16.35
CA SER A 1 18.51 -44.87 -17.60
C SER A 1 19.06 -45.78 -18.68
N GLU A 2 20.33 -45.65 -19.07
CA GLU A 2 20.95 -46.47 -20.13
C GLU A 2 20.94 -47.99 -19.84
N VAL A 3 21.20 -48.40 -18.60
CA VAL A 3 21.12 -49.81 -18.18
C VAL A 3 19.70 -50.38 -18.36
N LEU A 4 18.67 -49.63 -17.99
CA LEU A 4 17.28 -50.04 -18.15
C LEU A 4 16.86 -50.13 -19.62
N ALA A 5 17.36 -49.23 -20.46
CA ALA A 5 17.15 -49.31 -21.91
C ALA A 5 17.78 -50.57 -22.52
N ALA A 6 18.99 -50.93 -22.06
CA ALA A 6 19.65 -52.17 -22.48
C ALA A 6 18.89 -53.42 -22.00
N GLU A 7 18.36 -53.41 -20.78
CA GLU A 7 17.51 -54.50 -20.25
C GLU A 7 16.21 -54.65 -21.05
N ALA A 8 15.55 -53.55 -21.41
CA ALA A 8 14.34 -53.58 -22.24
C ALA A 8 14.60 -54.19 -23.62
N ALA A 9 15.72 -53.81 -24.28
CA ALA A 9 16.13 -54.39 -25.55
C ALA A 9 16.44 -55.91 -25.43
N SER A 10 17.11 -56.32 -24.34
CA SER A 10 17.38 -57.73 -24.05
C SER A 10 16.10 -58.54 -23.84
N CYS A 11 15.13 -57.98 -23.11
CA CYS A 11 13.81 -58.59 -22.89
C CYS A 11 13.07 -58.83 -24.21
N LEU A 12 13.03 -57.81 -25.08
CA LEU A 12 12.43 -57.92 -26.41
C LEU A 12 13.10 -59.01 -27.25
N ASN A 13 14.44 -59.02 -27.30
CA ASN A 13 15.20 -60.02 -28.06
C ASN A 13 14.92 -61.45 -27.57
N ARG A 14 14.82 -61.64 -26.25
CA ARG A 14 14.50 -62.94 -25.65
C ARG A 14 13.08 -63.39 -25.99
N ALA A 15 12.10 -62.49 -25.91
CA ALA A 15 10.72 -62.78 -26.28
C ALA A 15 10.59 -63.13 -27.77
N MET A 16 11.28 -62.39 -28.65
CA MET A 16 11.29 -62.69 -30.09
C MET A 16 11.99 -64.01 -30.41
N ALA A 17 13.06 -64.37 -29.69
CA ALA A 17 13.70 -65.67 -29.83
C ALA A 17 12.75 -66.81 -29.43
N ALA A 18 12.09 -66.70 -28.27
CA ALA A 18 11.12 -67.70 -27.82
C ALA A 18 9.94 -67.86 -28.81
N LEU A 19 9.43 -66.76 -29.38
CA LEU A 19 8.38 -66.82 -30.41
C LEU A 19 8.83 -67.58 -31.66
N ARG A 20 10.06 -67.34 -32.12
CA ARG A 20 10.64 -68.04 -33.27
C ARG A 20 10.74 -69.54 -32.99
N ASP A 21 11.28 -69.90 -31.83
CA ASP A 21 11.45 -71.31 -31.44
C ASP A 21 10.08 -72.04 -31.39
N ILE A 22 9.04 -71.40 -30.84
CA ILE A 22 7.66 -71.93 -30.84
C ILE A 22 7.10 -72.07 -32.27
N TRP A 23 7.32 -71.09 -33.16
CA TRP A 23 6.84 -71.16 -34.53
C TRP A 23 7.55 -72.24 -35.36
N GLU A 24 8.81 -72.54 -35.03
CA GLU A 24 9.58 -73.66 -35.58
C GLU A 24 9.01 -75.00 -35.14
N GLU A 25 8.72 -75.16 -33.84
CA GLU A 25 8.10 -76.37 -33.30
C GLU A 25 6.71 -76.64 -33.90
N ILE A 26 5.90 -75.61 -34.13
CA ILE A 26 4.55 -75.74 -34.72
C ILE A 26 4.62 -75.98 -36.25
N GLY A 27 5.71 -75.58 -36.93
CA GLY A 27 5.85 -75.68 -38.38
C GLY A 27 5.16 -74.54 -39.17
N ILE A 28 5.10 -73.34 -38.60
CA ILE A 28 4.45 -72.18 -39.24
C ILE A 28 5.29 -71.69 -40.44
N PRO A 29 4.71 -71.46 -41.64
CA PRO A 29 5.45 -70.94 -42.79
C PRO A 29 6.08 -69.56 -42.53
N GLU A 30 7.22 -69.31 -43.16
CA GLU A 30 8.00 -68.07 -42.98
C GLU A 30 7.20 -66.79 -43.29
N GLU A 31 6.33 -66.84 -44.31
CA GLU A 31 5.45 -65.71 -44.67
C GLU A 31 4.55 -65.28 -43.51
N GLN A 32 3.93 -66.24 -42.81
CA GLN A 32 3.08 -65.96 -41.63
C GLN A 32 3.90 -65.50 -40.41
N ARG A 33 5.14 -65.98 -40.26
CA ARG A 33 6.04 -65.50 -39.20
C ARG A 33 6.40 -64.04 -39.43
N LEU A 34 6.71 -63.69 -40.67
CA LEU A 34 7.03 -62.32 -41.07
C LEU A 34 5.85 -61.37 -40.86
N GLU A 35 4.63 -61.78 -41.21
CA GLU A 35 3.40 -61.01 -40.90
C GLU A 35 3.23 -60.77 -39.39
N ARG A 36 3.40 -61.81 -38.57
CA ARG A 36 3.28 -61.69 -37.10
C ARG A 36 4.37 -60.81 -36.50
N THR A 37 5.61 -60.94 -36.95
CA THR A 37 6.71 -60.07 -36.53
C THR A 37 6.50 -58.63 -36.98
N ASP A 38 5.95 -58.39 -38.18
CA ASP A 38 5.62 -57.05 -38.65
C ASP A 38 4.55 -56.38 -37.79
N VAL A 39 3.54 -57.12 -37.34
CA VAL A 39 2.54 -56.61 -36.37
C VAL A 39 3.21 -56.18 -35.05
N VAL A 40 4.09 -57.02 -34.49
CA VAL A 40 4.86 -56.68 -33.26
C VAL A 40 5.72 -55.43 -33.48
N LYS A 41 6.45 -55.36 -34.59
CA LYS A 41 7.27 -54.20 -34.96
C LYS A 41 6.43 -52.92 -35.07
N LYS A 42 5.26 -53.00 -35.71
CA LYS A 42 4.33 -51.85 -35.83
C LYS A 42 3.87 -51.35 -34.46
N HIS A 43 3.50 -52.24 -33.55
CA HIS A 43 3.09 -51.85 -32.20
C HIS A 43 4.23 -51.20 -31.40
N ILE A 44 5.43 -51.80 -31.42
CA ILE A 44 6.60 -51.23 -30.73
C ILE A 44 6.94 -49.86 -31.31
N LYS A 45 7.00 -49.75 -32.64
CA LYS A 45 7.27 -48.49 -33.31
C LYS A 45 6.24 -47.42 -32.94
N SER A 46 4.95 -47.75 -33.00
CA SER A 46 3.88 -46.80 -32.67
C SER A 46 3.99 -46.30 -31.22
N LEU A 47 4.38 -47.15 -30.28
CA LEU A 47 4.57 -46.74 -28.88
C LEU A 47 5.78 -45.82 -28.72
N LEU A 48 6.92 -46.17 -29.32
CA LEU A 48 8.13 -45.34 -29.25
C LEU A 48 7.93 -43.98 -29.94
N ASP A 49 7.30 -43.96 -31.11
CA ASP A 49 6.96 -42.72 -31.83
C ASP A 49 6.05 -41.83 -30.97
N MET A 50 5.08 -42.40 -30.25
CA MET A 50 4.21 -41.68 -29.31
C MET A 50 5.02 -41.08 -28.14
N MET A 51 5.87 -41.87 -27.49
CA MET A 51 6.69 -41.39 -26.37
C MET A 51 7.64 -40.27 -26.79
N VAL A 52 8.29 -40.40 -27.96
CA VAL A 52 9.16 -39.35 -28.51
C VAL A 52 8.36 -38.08 -28.80
N ALA A 53 7.20 -38.20 -29.43
CA ALA A 53 6.34 -37.05 -29.74
C ALA A 53 5.84 -36.33 -28.48
N GLU A 54 5.54 -37.06 -27.40
CA GLU A 54 5.16 -36.48 -26.11
C GLU A 54 6.30 -35.65 -25.49
N GLU A 55 7.52 -36.17 -25.49
CA GLU A 55 8.70 -35.47 -24.96
C GLU A 55 9.11 -34.27 -25.84
N GLU A 56 9.01 -34.38 -27.17
CA GLU A 56 9.21 -33.27 -28.10
C GLU A 56 8.17 -32.16 -27.86
N SER A 57 6.90 -32.53 -27.69
CA SER A 57 5.82 -31.60 -27.35
C SER A 57 6.04 -30.93 -25.99
N LEU A 58 6.50 -31.67 -24.97
CA LEU A 58 6.87 -31.10 -23.67
C LEU A 58 8.01 -30.07 -23.82
N LYS A 59 9.08 -30.42 -24.54
CA LYS A 59 10.20 -29.51 -24.81
C LYS A 59 9.74 -28.25 -25.52
N GLU A 60 8.90 -28.35 -26.55
CA GLU A 60 8.35 -27.18 -27.24
C GLU A 60 7.53 -26.29 -26.31
N ARG A 61 6.67 -26.87 -25.47
CA ARG A 61 5.87 -26.12 -24.50
C ARG A 61 6.75 -25.37 -23.51
N LEU A 62 7.81 -26.00 -23.01
CA LEU A 62 8.75 -25.35 -22.10
C LEU A 62 9.46 -24.17 -22.77
N LEU A 63 9.94 -24.33 -24.02
CA LEU A 63 10.59 -23.25 -24.77
C LEU A 63 9.63 -22.08 -25.06
N LYS A 64 8.37 -22.37 -25.41
CA LYS A 64 7.31 -21.35 -25.55
C LYS A 64 7.05 -20.62 -24.24
N SER A 65 6.97 -21.35 -23.11
CA SER A 65 6.82 -20.77 -21.78
C SER A 65 7.98 -19.83 -21.43
N ILE A 66 9.23 -20.27 -21.64
CA ILE A 66 10.44 -19.46 -21.44
C ILE A 66 10.38 -18.15 -22.24
N ALA A 67 10.01 -18.22 -23.52
CA ALA A 67 9.93 -17.04 -24.38
C ALA A 67 8.88 -16.03 -23.89
N LEU A 68 7.71 -16.52 -23.44
CA LEU A 68 6.66 -15.69 -22.84
C LEU A 68 7.13 -15.05 -21.53
N CYS A 69 7.70 -15.85 -20.62
CA CYS A 69 8.19 -15.35 -19.34
C CYS A 69 9.29 -14.29 -19.51
N ARG A 70 10.21 -14.46 -20.48
CA ARG A 70 11.24 -13.44 -20.79
C ARG A 70 10.61 -12.12 -21.21
N LYS A 71 9.67 -12.15 -22.17
CA LYS A 71 8.96 -10.95 -22.63
C LYS A 71 8.19 -10.27 -21.50
N GLU A 72 7.58 -11.06 -20.62
CA GLU A 72 6.86 -10.56 -19.46
C GLU A 72 7.81 -9.92 -18.44
N LEU A 73 8.95 -10.56 -18.13
CA LEU A 73 9.98 -9.98 -17.28
C LEU A 73 10.50 -8.66 -17.83
N ASP A 74 10.78 -8.56 -19.13
CA ASP A 74 11.24 -7.31 -19.75
C ASP A 74 10.20 -6.19 -19.62
N THR A 75 8.92 -6.54 -19.63
CA THR A 75 7.83 -5.58 -19.42
C THR A 75 7.77 -5.17 -17.96
N LEU A 76 7.79 -6.13 -17.04
CA LEU A 76 7.75 -5.88 -15.60
C LEU A 76 8.98 -5.10 -15.11
N CYS A 77 10.18 -5.39 -15.61
CA CYS A 77 11.39 -4.64 -15.27
C CYS A 77 11.29 -3.19 -15.73
N ARG A 78 10.78 -2.92 -16.94
CA ARG A 78 10.56 -1.54 -17.41
C ARG A 78 9.53 -0.80 -16.57
N GLU A 79 8.40 -1.44 -16.28
CA GLU A 79 7.34 -0.84 -15.45
C GLU A 79 7.81 -0.57 -14.01
N LEU A 80 8.59 -1.49 -13.42
CA LEU A 80 9.11 -1.36 -12.04
C LEU A 80 10.40 -0.54 -11.96
N GLN A 81 10.92 -0.08 -13.10
CA GLN A 81 12.19 0.64 -13.24
C GLN A 81 13.39 -0.15 -12.69
N LEU A 82 13.38 -1.46 -12.91
CA LEU A 82 14.45 -2.38 -12.52
C LEU A 82 15.41 -2.61 -13.69
N SER A 83 16.64 -2.99 -13.36
CA SER A 83 17.62 -3.41 -14.36
C SER A 83 17.08 -4.59 -15.18
N PRO A 84 17.43 -4.67 -16.49
CA PRO A 84 17.13 -5.83 -17.30
C PRO A 84 17.61 -7.12 -16.64
N PHE A 85 16.87 -8.21 -16.86
CA PHE A 85 17.24 -9.51 -16.32
C PHE A 85 18.35 -10.13 -17.16
N GLU A 86 19.49 -10.44 -16.55
CA GLU A 86 20.53 -11.24 -17.17
C GLU A 86 20.20 -12.73 -16.99
N THR A 87 20.24 -13.49 -18.10
CA THR A 87 19.94 -14.92 -18.06
C THR A 87 21.20 -15.69 -17.66
N GLU A 88 21.12 -16.53 -16.64
CA GLU A 88 22.18 -17.49 -16.34
C GLU A 88 22.30 -18.51 -17.48
N GLU A 89 23.45 -18.51 -18.16
CA GLU A 89 23.72 -19.34 -19.34
C GLU A 89 23.82 -20.85 -19.02
N GLU A 90 23.99 -21.23 -17.76
CA GLU A 90 24.31 -22.60 -17.33
C GLU A 90 23.11 -23.39 -16.77
N SER A 91 21.87 -23.11 -17.21
CA SER A 91 20.68 -23.78 -16.68
C SER A 91 19.98 -24.71 -17.68
N THR A 92 19.43 -25.84 -17.19
CA THR A 92 18.61 -26.74 -18.02
C THR A 92 17.29 -26.07 -18.40
N ILE A 93 16.67 -26.50 -19.50
CA ILE A 93 15.40 -25.91 -20.00
C ILE A 93 14.34 -25.88 -18.89
N LEU A 94 14.15 -26.98 -18.15
CA LEU A 94 13.16 -27.06 -17.09
C LEU A 94 13.48 -26.13 -15.91
N GLN A 95 14.76 -26.04 -15.53
CA GLN A 95 15.19 -25.15 -14.44
C GLN A 95 15.05 -23.68 -14.83
N MET A 96 15.43 -23.32 -16.06
CA MET A 96 15.30 -21.97 -16.59
C MET A 96 13.84 -21.53 -16.63
N GLU A 97 12.95 -22.40 -17.11
CA GLU A 97 11.51 -22.16 -17.14
C GLU A 97 10.95 -21.89 -15.74
N LYS A 98 11.30 -22.74 -14.77
CA LYS A 98 10.89 -22.58 -13.37
C LYS A 98 11.39 -21.26 -12.78
N ASN A 99 12.68 -20.95 -12.96
CA ASN A 99 13.28 -19.73 -12.43
C ASN A 99 12.62 -18.47 -13.00
N LEU A 100 12.41 -18.42 -14.32
CA LEU A 100 11.76 -17.30 -14.99
C LEU A 100 10.32 -17.12 -14.49
N ARG A 101 9.54 -18.21 -14.39
CA ARG A 101 8.16 -18.14 -13.89
C ARG A 101 8.09 -17.63 -12.47
N THR A 102 8.90 -18.17 -11.55
CA THR A 102 8.94 -17.71 -10.16
C THR A 102 9.34 -16.23 -10.08
N ARG A 103 10.26 -15.78 -10.93
CA ARG A 103 10.66 -14.36 -10.97
C ARG A 103 9.51 -13.46 -11.46
N VAL A 104 8.78 -13.88 -12.50
CA VAL A 104 7.58 -13.17 -12.98
C VAL A 104 6.57 -13.02 -11.84
N GLU A 105 6.28 -14.10 -11.12
CA GLU A 105 5.33 -14.08 -9.99
C GLU A 105 5.74 -13.07 -8.91
N VAL A 106 7.04 -13.03 -8.57
CA VAL A 106 7.59 -12.08 -7.59
C VAL A 106 7.45 -10.64 -8.08
N LEU A 107 7.82 -10.34 -9.33
CA LEU A 107 7.74 -8.97 -9.86
C LEU A 107 6.29 -8.51 -10.06
N GLN A 108 5.40 -9.40 -10.51
CA GLN A 108 3.97 -9.11 -10.56
C GLN A 108 3.40 -8.79 -9.17
N LYS A 109 3.84 -9.54 -8.13
CA LYS A 109 3.45 -9.25 -6.75
C LYS A 109 3.94 -7.85 -6.34
N GLN A 110 5.21 -7.53 -6.57
CA GLN A 110 5.75 -6.20 -6.28
C GLN A 110 4.97 -5.08 -6.99
N LYS A 111 4.61 -5.27 -8.26
CA LYS A 111 3.77 -4.32 -9.01
C LYS A 111 2.40 -4.12 -8.36
N ARG A 112 1.73 -5.20 -7.94
CA ARG A 112 0.44 -5.12 -7.25
C ARG A 112 0.58 -4.39 -5.91
N ASP A 113 1.57 -4.78 -5.12
CA ASP A 113 1.81 -4.22 -3.79
C ASP A 113 2.08 -2.70 -3.87
N ARG A 114 2.95 -2.25 -4.80
CA ARG A 114 3.21 -0.81 -5.01
C ARG A 114 1.98 -0.02 -5.43
N LYS A 115 1.14 -0.57 -6.32
CA LYS A 115 -0.11 0.10 -6.74
C LYS A 115 -1.13 0.17 -5.61
N GLN A 116 -1.23 -0.90 -4.83
CA GLN A 116 -2.17 -0.97 -3.72
C GLN A 116 -1.76 -0.02 -2.59
N GLU A 117 -0.46 0.08 -2.31
CA GLU A 117 0.07 1.06 -1.37
C GLU A 117 -0.18 2.50 -1.83
N LEU A 118 0.08 2.83 -3.10
CA LEU A 118 -0.23 4.16 -3.62
C LEU A 118 -1.70 4.52 -3.42
N LYS A 119 -2.62 3.57 -3.70
CA LYS A 119 -4.04 3.79 -3.50
C LYS A 119 -4.37 4.10 -2.03
N ALA A 120 -3.79 3.34 -1.09
CA ALA A 120 -3.99 3.56 0.34
C ALA A 120 -3.44 4.93 0.79
N LEU A 121 -2.26 5.33 0.28
CA LEU A 121 -1.68 6.64 0.56
C LEU A 121 -2.54 7.79 -0.01
N GLN A 122 -3.12 7.62 -1.20
CA GLN A 122 -4.04 8.60 -1.80
C GLN A 122 -5.37 8.72 -1.04
N GLU A 123 -5.88 7.61 -0.51
CA GLU A 123 -7.07 7.62 0.36
C GLU A 123 -6.77 8.42 1.64
N GLN A 124 -5.64 8.13 2.31
CA GLN A 124 -5.21 8.88 3.51
C GLN A 124 -4.97 10.37 3.23
N ASP A 125 -4.31 10.70 2.13
CA ASP A 125 -4.02 12.09 1.73
C ASP A 125 -5.28 12.89 1.49
N ARG A 126 -6.31 12.27 0.88
CA ARG A 126 -7.62 12.90 0.68
C ARG A 126 -8.28 13.21 2.01
N ASP A 127 -8.35 12.24 2.91
CA ASP A 127 -8.98 12.42 4.22
C ASP A 127 -8.27 13.54 5.03
N LEU A 128 -6.93 13.61 4.95
CA LEU A 128 -6.16 14.66 5.61
C LEU A 128 -6.35 16.03 4.95
N CYS A 129 -6.33 16.09 3.62
CA CYS A 129 -6.52 17.33 2.87
C CYS A 129 -7.93 17.92 3.06
N ASP A 130 -8.96 17.07 3.19
CA ASP A 130 -10.32 17.52 3.47
C ASP A 130 -10.40 18.22 4.85
N ILE A 131 -9.71 17.68 5.86
CA ILE A 131 -9.66 18.26 7.22
C ILE A 131 -8.79 19.53 7.27
N LEU A 132 -7.61 19.49 6.64
CA LEU A 132 -6.61 20.57 6.67
C LEU A 132 -6.88 21.66 5.63
N CYS A 133 -7.83 21.43 4.71
CA CYS A 133 -8.13 22.25 3.53
C CYS A 133 -6.88 22.52 2.67
N THR A 134 -6.03 21.51 2.48
CA THR A 134 -4.82 21.58 1.65
C THR A 134 -5.02 20.92 0.30
N ALA A 135 -4.16 21.23 -0.67
CA ALA A 135 -4.19 20.60 -1.98
C ALA A 135 -3.63 19.16 -1.93
N LEU A 136 -4.25 18.25 -2.68
CA LEU A 136 -3.80 16.86 -2.83
C LEU A 136 -2.39 16.78 -3.41
N PHE A 137 -1.62 15.81 -2.94
CA PHE A 137 -0.30 15.52 -3.50
C PHE A 137 -0.41 14.75 -4.81
N SER A 138 0.31 15.21 -5.83
CA SER A 138 0.26 14.61 -7.17
C SER A 138 1.55 13.86 -7.50
N ILE A 139 1.40 12.61 -7.91
CA ILE A 139 2.40 11.85 -8.67
C ILE A 139 1.73 11.27 -9.93
N ASP A 140 2.52 10.76 -10.88
CA ASP A 140 1.95 10.08 -12.05
C ASP A 140 1.15 8.84 -11.62
N THR A 141 -0.17 8.89 -11.78
CA THR A 141 -1.11 7.82 -11.41
C THR A 141 -1.33 6.79 -12.53
N GLY A 142 -0.87 7.09 -13.75
CA GLY A 142 -1.02 6.22 -14.91
C GLY A 142 -0.02 5.05 -14.94
N SER A 143 1.10 5.19 -14.23
CA SER A 143 2.21 4.23 -14.21
C SER A 143 2.34 3.51 -12.86
N VAL A 144 3.27 2.55 -12.76
CA VAL A 144 3.62 1.92 -11.48
C VAL A 144 4.55 2.88 -10.75
N PRO A 145 4.25 3.29 -9.51
CA PRO A 145 5.09 4.25 -8.81
C PRO A 145 6.47 3.64 -8.52
N SER A 146 7.51 4.47 -8.61
CA SER A 146 8.84 4.08 -8.16
C SER A 146 8.87 4.00 -6.62
N LEU A 147 9.90 3.36 -6.06
CA LEU A 147 10.08 3.36 -4.61
C LEU A 147 10.31 4.77 -4.07
N GLU A 148 10.99 5.62 -4.82
CA GLU A 148 11.24 7.00 -4.43
C GLU A 148 9.94 7.83 -4.44
N ASP A 149 9.06 7.61 -5.42
CA ASP A 149 7.74 8.26 -5.46
C ASP A 149 6.91 7.87 -4.24
N LEU A 150 6.88 6.58 -3.89
CA LEU A 150 6.19 6.10 -2.69
C LEU A 150 6.81 6.71 -1.42
N ASP A 151 8.14 6.79 -1.32
CA ASP A 151 8.79 7.42 -0.16
C ASP A 151 8.51 8.92 -0.05
N ARG A 152 8.44 9.64 -1.16
CA ARG A 152 8.02 11.04 -1.19
C ARG A 152 6.58 11.17 -0.69
N TYR A 153 5.68 10.32 -1.18
CA TYR A 153 4.28 10.31 -0.77
C TYR A 153 4.12 9.97 0.71
N ARG A 154 4.80 8.94 1.22
CA ARG A 154 4.81 8.57 2.66
C ARG A 154 5.26 9.75 3.53
N ARG A 155 6.34 10.44 3.14
CA ARG A 155 6.83 11.62 3.87
C ARG A 155 5.82 12.77 3.85
N HIS A 156 5.14 12.98 2.73
CA HIS A 156 4.08 13.97 2.63
C HIS A 156 2.92 13.67 3.59
N VAL A 157 2.36 12.46 3.53
CA VAL A 157 1.28 12.03 4.43
C VAL A 157 1.71 12.09 5.90
N ALA A 158 2.94 11.71 6.24
CA ALA A 158 3.47 11.85 7.60
C ALA A 158 3.55 13.31 8.06
N SER A 159 3.95 14.23 7.15
CA SER A 159 3.98 15.66 7.45
C SER A 159 2.57 16.23 7.66
N LEU A 160 1.58 15.82 6.87
CA LEU A 160 0.19 16.24 7.04
C LEU A 160 -0.41 15.72 8.35
N ASN A 161 -0.15 14.47 8.73
CA ASN A 161 -0.56 13.94 10.03
C ASN A 161 0.06 14.76 11.18
N THR A 162 1.36 15.06 11.10
CA THR A 162 2.03 15.88 12.12
C THR A 162 1.39 17.27 12.22
N LEU A 163 1.09 17.90 11.08
CA LEU A 163 0.42 19.21 11.03
C LEU A 163 -1.01 19.14 11.60
N LYS A 164 -1.76 18.08 11.30
CA LYS A 164 -3.10 17.84 11.86
C LYS A 164 -3.04 17.76 13.38
N GLU A 165 -2.14 16.97 13.94
CA GLU A 165 -2.01 16.85 15.39
C GLU A 165 -1.63 18.18 16.04
N GLN A 166 -0.68 18.93 15.45
CA GLN A 166 -0.29 20.26 15.93
C GLN A 166 -1.48 21.24 15.93
N ARG A 167 -2.20 21.36 14.81
CA ARG A 167 -3.37 22.24 14.70
C ARG A 167 -4.50 21.80 15.63
N ARG A 168 -4.66 20.50 15.85
CA ARG A 168 -5.68 19.98 16.76
C ARG A 168 -5.36 20.31 18.21
N GLU A 169 -4.11 20.14 18.63
CA GLU A 169 -3.65 20.52 19.97
C GLU A 169 -3.85 22.03 20.20
N GLU A 170 -3.47 22.85 19.22
CA GLU A 170 -3.69 24.30 19.25
C GLU A 170 -5.17 24.64 19.36
N PHE A 171 -6.02 24.03 18.53
CA PHE A 171 -7.47 24.25 18.55
C PHE A 171 -8.07 23.92 19.91
N VAL A 172 -7.75 22.75 20.47
CA VAL A 172 -8.29 22.30 21.77
C VAL A 172 -7.82 23.21 22.91
N SER A 173 -6.55 23.62 22.90
CA SER A 173 -6.01 24.56 23.90
C SER A 173 -6.72 25.91 23.83
N ASN A 174 -6.82 26.49 22.64
CA ASN A 174 -7.43 27.80 22.44
C ASN A 174 -8.94 27.76 22.72
N LYS A 175 -9.66 26.72 22.30
CA LYS A 175 -11.09 26.52 22.59
C LYS A 175 -11.35 26.57 24.10
N ARG A 176 -10.53 25.86 24.90
CA ARG A 176 -10.66 25.88 26.36
C ARG A 176 -10.45 27.28 26.95
N GLN A 177 -9.45 28.01 26.48
CA GLN A 177 -9.18 29.38 26.93
C GLN A 177 -10.29 30.36 26.54
N ILE A 178 -10.79 30.25 25.31
CA ILE A 178 -11.92 31.06 24.80
C ILE A 178 -13.15 30.83 25.67
N ILE A 179 -13.52 29.58 25.97
CA ILE A 179 -14.67 29.27 26.83
C ILE A 179 -14.55 29.95 28.20
N LEU A 180 -13.38 29.83 28.84
CA LEU A 180 -13.14 30.46 30.15
C LEU A 180 -13.21 31.99 30.10
N LEU A 181 -12.64 32.60 29.06
CA LEU A 181 -12.70 34.06 28.88
C LEU A 181 -14.12 34.54 28.58
N MET A 182 -14.88 33.80 27.79
CA MET A 182 -16.29 34.11 27.52
C MET A 182 -17.14 34.02 28.79
N GLU A 183 -16.91 33.00 29.63
CA GLU A 183 -17.54 32.89 30.95
C GLU A 183 -17.14 34.06 31.87
N GLU A 184 -15.86 34.44 31.93
CA GLU A 184 -15.37 35.57 32.74
C GLU A 184 -15.94 36.92 32.29
N LEU A 185 -16.18 37.08 30.99
CA LEU A 185 -16.72 38.30 30.38
C LEU A 185 -18.25 38.34 30.31
N ASP A 186 -18.95 37.31 30.79
CA ASP A 186 -20.38 37.09 30.57
C ASP A 186 -20.79 37.21 29.08
N HIS A 187 -19.90 36.79 28.18
CA HIS A 187 -20.07 36.87 26.72
C HIS A 187 -20.63 35.56 26.18
N THR A 188 -21.68 35.63 25.36
CA THR A 188 -22.29 34.45 24.73
C THR A 188 -21.99 34.41 23.23
N PRO A 189 -21.69 33.23 22.63
CA PRO A 189 -21.35 33.12 21.21
C PRO A 189 -22.38 33.75 20.25
N ASP A 190 -21.99 34.84 19.60
CA ASP A 190 -22.87 35.68 18.76
C ASP A 190 -22.55 35.57 17.27
N THR A 191 -21.32 35.27 16.89
CA THR A 191 -20.95 34.94 15.50
C THR A 191 -21.18 33.45 15.18
N SER A 192 -21.31 33.08 13.89
CA SER A 192 -21.32 31.66 13.52
C SER A 192 -20.03 30.97 13.92
N PHE A 193 -18.89 31.64 13.69
CA PHE A 193 -17.58 31.06 14.00
C PHE A 193 -17.43 30.76 15.50
N GLU A 194 -17.84 31.67 16.39
CA GLU A 194 -17.82 31.39 17.84
C GLU A 194 -18.71 30.22 18.22
N ARG A 195 -19.91 30.11 17.62
CA ARG A 195 -20.79 28.95 17.83
C ARG A 195 -20.13 27.65 17.37
N ASP A 196 -19.49 27.67 16.21
CA ASP A 196 -18.78 26.51 15.67
C ASP A 196 -17.62 26.11 16.59
N VAL A 197 -16.86 27.07 17.12
CA VAL A 197 -15.75 26.82 18.04
C VAL A 197 -16.23 26.28 19.40
N VAL A 198 -17.22 26.93 20.01
CA VAL A 198 -17.62 26.68 21.41
C VAL A 198 -18.63 25.55 21.53
N CYS A 199 -19.61 25.50 20.63
CA CYS A 199 -20.78 24.62 20.78
C CYS A 199 -20.67 23.30 20.00
N GLU A 200 -19.89 23.24 18.93
CA GLU A 200 -19.76 22.04 18.11
C GLU A 200 -18.68 21.06 18.62
N ASP A 201 -18.73 19.83 18.08
CA ASP A 201 -17.77 18.77 18.35
C ASP A 201 -16.38 19.17 17.82
N GLU A 202 -15.34 18.88 18.60
CA GLU A 202 -13.96 19.17 18.22
C GLU A 202 -13.52 18.41 16.94
N GLU A 203 -14.12 17.26 16.64
CA GLU A 203 -13.86 16.49 15.42
C GLU A 203 -14.52 17.10 14.16
N ALA A 204 -15.53 17.95 14.33
CA ALA A 204 -16.24 18.57 13.20
C ALA A 204 -15.54 19.85 12.70
N PHE A 205 -14.66 20.43 13.51
CA PHE A 205 -13.98 21.68 13.18
C PHE A 205 -12.94 21.48 12.06
N CYS A 206 -13.07 22.26 10.98
CA CYS A 206 -12.11 22.24 9.88
C CYS A 206 -10.80 22.92 10.32
N LEU A 207 -9.69 22.18 10.28
CA LEU A 207 -8.36 22.63 10.72
C LEU A 207 -7.60 23.36 9.59
N SER A 208 -8.30 24.21 8.84
CA SER A 208 -7.70 25.06 7.81
C SER A 208 -6.80 26.12 8.45
N GLU A 209 -5.83 26.64 7.68
CA GLU A 209 -4.97 27.72 8.17
C GLU A 209 -5.79 28.96 8.55
N ASP A 210 -6.76 29.33 7.70
CA ASP A 210 -7.65 30.47 7.94
C ASP A 210 -8.46 30.31 9.23
N ASN A 211 -8.97 29.11 9.51
CA ASN A 211 -9.75 28.85 10.73
C ASN A 211 -8.88 28.89 11.99
N ILE A 212 -7.64 28.38 11.93
CA ILE A 212 -6.70 28.45 13.05
C ILE A 212 -6.32 29.93 13.32
N VAL A 213 -6.07 30.72 12.27
CA VAL A 213 -5.80 32.15 12.42
C VAL A 213 -7.03 32.89 12.98
N ALA A 214 -8.24 32.56 12.53
CA ALA A 214 -9.47 33.14 13.07
C ALA A 214 -9.66 32.81 14.56
N LEU A 215 -9.32 31.59 14.98
CA LEU A 215 -9.35 31.17 16.39
C LEU A 215 -8.37 31.96 17.25
N GLN A 216 -7.13 32.15 16.79
CA GLN A 216 -6.13 32.97 17.48
C GLN A 216 -6.61 34.43 17.61
N ASN A 217 -7.20 34.98 16.55
CA ASN A 217 -7.74 36.34 16.56
C ASN A 217 -8.88 36.49 17.57
N LEU A 218 -9.80 35.51 17.65
CA LEU A 218 -10.88 35.50 18.62
C LEU A 218 -10.34 35.48 20.06
N LEU A 219 -9.38 34.61 20.34
CA LEU A 219 -8.72 34.55 21.64
C LEU A 219 -8.09 35.90 22.02
N GLN A 220 -7.33 36.50 21.10
CA GLN A 220 -6.69 37.80 21.32
C GLN A 220 -7.71 38.93 21.56
N GLN A 221 -8.86 38.90 20.88
CA GLN A 221 -9.93 39.88 21.08
C GLN A 221 -10.55 39.78 22.48
N LEU A 222 -10.80 38.55 22.96
CA LEU A 222 -11.35 38.33 24.31
C LEU A 222 -10.35 38.73 25.40
N GLU A 223 -9.07 38.39 25.24
CA GLU A 223 -8.02 38.82 26.16
C GLU A 223 -7.89 40.35 26.22
N ALA A 224 -7.96 41.02 25.07
CA ALA A 224 -7.93 42.48 25.00
C ALA A 224 -9.13 43.11 25.70
N GLN A 225 -10.33 42.53 25.53
CA GLN A 225 -11.54 43.01 26.21
C GLN A 225 -11.44 42.83 27.73
N ARG A 226 -10.95 41.68 28.19
CA ARG A 226 -10.70 41.43 29.62
C ARG A 226 -9.70 42.42 30.21
N ALA A 227 -8.59 42.67 29.51
CA ALA A 227 -7.58 43.63 29.96
C ALA A 227 -8.15 45.06 30.06
N LEU A 228 -9.02 45.45 29.12
CA LEU A 228 -9.70 46.74 29.15
C LEU A 228 -10.67 46.84 30.33
N ASN A 229 -11.48 45.81 30.57
CA ASN A 229 -12.38 45.76 31.73
C ASN A 229 -11.60 45.87 33.05
N GLU A 230 -10.49 45.13 33.19
CA GLU A 230 -9.65 45.18 34.39
C GLU A 230 -8.99 46.54 34.59
N ALA A 231 -8.54 47.20 33.52
CA ALA A 231 -7.98 48.55 33.58
C ALA A 231 -9.04 49.58 34.05
N VAL A 232 -10.25 49.52 33.52
CA VAL A 232 -11.37 50.39 33.93
C VAL A 232 -11.74 50.12 35.39
N CYS A 233 -11.85 48.85 35.79
CA CYS A 233 -12.12 48.47 37.17
C CYS A 233 -11.02 48.96 38.12
N ALA A 234 -9.74 48.84 37.76
CA ALA A 234 -8.62 49.35 38.54
C ALA A 234 -8.66 50.88 38.70
N GLU A 235 -8.97 51.63 37.64
CA GLU A 235 -9.13 53.08 37.69
C GLU A 235 -10.28 53.49 38.64
N LEU A 236 -11.44 52.82 38.51
CA LEU A 236 -12.60 53.08 39.37
C LEU A 236 -12.31 52.74 40.83
N ARG A 237 -11.66 51.59 41.10
CA ARG A 237 -11.22 51.21 42.45
C ARG A 237 -10.26 52.25 43.04
N ALA A 238 -9.28 52.72 42.27
CA ALA A 238 -8.37 53.78 42.72
C ALA A 238 -9.11 55.09 43.04
N ARG A 239 -10.12 55.45 42.23
CA ARG A 239 -10.95 56.62 42.48
C ARG A 239 -11.83 56.49 43.72
N ILE A 240 -12.37 55.30 43.99
CA ILE A 240 -13.11 54.99 45.22
C ILE A 240 -12.20 55.16 46.44
N VAL A 241 -10.98 54.59 46.40
CA VAL A 241 -9.99 54.74 47.49
C VAL A 241 -9.67 56.21 47.76
N ALA A 242 -9.42 57.00 46.70
CA ALA A 242 -9.16 58.43 46.84
C ALA A 242 -10.36 59.20 47.45
N LEU A 243 -11.60 58.78 47.15
CA LEU A 243 -12.80 59.36 47.78
C LEU A 243 -12.94 58.95 49.24
N TRP A 244 -12.67 57.69 49.59
CA TRP A 244 -12.66 57.22 50.97
C TRP A 244 -11.66 57.97 51.84
N GLU A 245 -10.45 58.23 51.31
CA GLU A 245 -9.44 59.04 51.98
C GLU A 245 -9.92 60.48 52.23
N ARG A 246 -10.53 61.10 51.21
CA ARG A 246 -11.04 62.48 51.32
C ARG A 246 -12.23 62.62 52.27
N LEU A 247 -13.09 61.61 52.32
CA LEU A 247 -14.27 61.59 53.19
C LEU A 247 -13.98 61.01 54.58
N GLN A 248 -12.77 60.51 54.83
CA GLN A 248 -12.36 59.86 56.07
C GLN A 248 -13.27 58.68 56.46
N ILE A 249 -13.66 57.87 55.46
CA ILE A 249 -14.48 56.68 55.70
C ILE A 249 -13.71 55.71 56.60
N PRO A 250 -14.31 55.21 57.71
CA PRO A 250 -13.69 54.26 58.63
C PRO A 250 -13.26 52.96 57.94
N GLU A 251 -12.23 52.28 58.44
CA GLU A 251 -11.74 51.02 57.85
C GLU A 251 -12.82 49.93 57.80
N GLU A 252 -13.69 49.86 58.81
CA GLU A 252 -14.79 48.90 58.90
C GLU A 252 -15.78 49.02 57.71
N GLU A 253 -16.02 50.24 57.24
CA GLU A 253 -16.88 50.50 56.07
C GLU A 253 -16.16 50.22 54.75
N ARG A 254 -14.82 50.34 54.72
CA ARG A 254 -14.02 49.99 53.53
C ARG A 254 -13.93 48.48 53.35
N GLU A 255 -13.69 47.74 54.44
CA GLU A 255 -13.60 46.28 54.43
C GLU A 255 -14.94 45.61 54.09
N SER A 256 -16.07 46.22 54.44
CA SER A 256 -17.40 45.72 54.06
C SER A 256 -17.81 46.05 52.62
N SER A 257 -17.08 46.95 51.95
CA SER A 257 -17.36 47.41 50.58
C SER A 257 -16.33 46.94 49.55
N ALA A 258 -15.27 46.25 49.98
CA ALA A 258 -14.22 45.67 49.15
C ALA A 258 -14.64 44.30 48.60
#